data_AF-A0A849PNW9-F1
#
_entry.id   AF-A0A849PNW9-F1
#
_cell.length_a   1.000
_cell.length_b   1.000
_cell.length_c   1.000
_cell.angle_alpha   90.00
_cell.angle_beta   90.00
_cell.angle_gamma   90.00
#
_symmetry.space_group_name_H-M   'P 1'
#
loop_
_entity.id
_entity.type
_entity.pdbx_description
1 polymer ?
#
loop_
_entity_poly.entity_id
_entity_poly.type
_entity_poly.pdbx_seq_one_letter_code
_entity_poly.pdbx_strand_id
1 'polypeptide(L)' 'MAYMECRELRKAFPHLKEWCNKSLWAPSWFYGSVGHGWAVVERYIQNQENPNAKTLCTGLGLKSGV' A
#
# COMPACT_ATOMS: atom_id res chain seq x y z
N MET A 1 0.39 2.90 -12.13
CA MET A 1 0.81 1.63 -12.78
C MET A 1 0.03 0.41 -12.29
N ALA A 2 -0.11 0.16 -10.98
CA ALA A 2 -0.79 -1.03 -10.44
C ALA A 2 -2.24 -1.28 -10.92
N TYR A 3 -3.00 -0.23 -11.29
CA TYR A 3 -4.38 -0.37 -11.76
C TYR A 3 -4.53 -1.13 -13.08
N MET A 4 -3.62 -0.92 -14.03
CA MET A 4 -3.67 -1.62 -15.33
C MET A 4 -3.31 -3.09 -15.18
N GLU A 5 -2.31 -3.37 -14.34
CA GLU A 5 -1.88 -4.74 -14.02
C GLU A 5 -2.98 -5.52 -13.28
N CYS A 6 -3.71 -4.86 -12.39
CA CYS A 6 -4.89 -5.39 -11.70
C CYS A 6 -5.97 -5.93 -12.66
N ARG A 7 -6.18 -5.25 -13.79
CA ARG A 7 -7.20 -5.61 -14.79
C ARG A 7 -6.75 -6.80 -15.63
N GLU A 8 -5.52 -6.75 -16.15
CA GLU A 8 -5.03 -7.79 -17.03
C GLU A 8 -4.81 -9.12 -16.28
N LEU A 9 -4.32 -9.07 -15.03
CA LEU A 9 -4.21 -10.27 -14.18
C LEU A 9 -5.58 -10.89 -13.88
N ARG A 10 -6.61 -10.08 -13.58
CA ARG A 10 -7.97 -10.59 -13.32
C ARG A 10 -8.67 -11.13 -14.58
N LYS A 11 -8.24 -10.73 -15.79
CA LYS A 11 -8.69 -11.37 -17.04
C LYS A 11 -7.98 -12.69 -17.29
N ALA A 12 -6.67 -12.73 -17.07
CA ALA A 12 -5.86 -13.93 -17.29
C ALA A 12 -6.15 -15.03 -16.25
N PHE A 13 -6.49 -14.63 -15.01
CA PHE A 13 -6.74 -15.52 -13.89
C PHE A 13 -8.08 -15.19 -13.21
N PRO A 14 -9.21 -15.70 -13.74
CA PRO A 14 -10.55 -15.36 -13.25
C PRO A 14 -10.80 -15.69 -11.78
N HIS A 15 -10.17 -16.75 -11.25
CA HIS A 15 -10.29 -17.16 -9.84
C HIS A 15 -9.78 -16.10 -8.85
N LEU A 16 -8.86 -15.20 -9.28
CA LEU A 16 -8.41 -14.08 -8.44
C LEU A 16 -9.56 -13.11 -8.12
N LYS A 17 -10.59 -13.07 -8.96
CA LYS A 17 -11.78 -12.25 -8.73
C LYS A 17 -12.59 -12.76 -7.55
N GLU A 18 -12.64 -14.08 -7.35
CA GLU A 18 -13.34 -14.71 -6.22
C GLU A 18 -12.62 -14.47 -4.90
N TRP A 19 -11.28 -14.53 -4.92
CA TRP A 19 -10.45 -14.24 -3.74
C TRP A 19 -10.43 -12.75 -3.37
N CYS A 20 -10.51 -11.84 -4.34
CA CYS A 20 -10.38 -10.40 -4.14
C CYS A 20 -11.45 -9.62 -4.91
N ASN A 21 -12.66 -9.60 -4.35
CA ASN A 21 -13.86 -9.00 -4.96
C ASN A 21 -13.72 -7.50 -5.28
N LYS A 22 -12.94 -6.74 -4.50
CA LYS A 22 -12.76 -5.28 -4.69
C LYS A 22 -11.51 -4.95 -5.52
N SER A 23 -10.33 -5.27 -5.00
CA SER A 23 -9.04 -4.97 -5.62
C SER A 23 -8.04 -6.07 -5.31
N LEU A 24 -7.16 -6.39 -6.26
CA LEU A 24 -6.05 -7.33 -6.06
C LEU A 24 -4.93 -6.69 -5.22
N TRP A 25 -4.76 -5.38 -5.32
CA TRP A 25 -3.73 -4.63 -4.61
C TRP A 25 -4.32 -3.78 -3.50
N ALA A 26 -3.54 -3.58 -2.44
CA ALA A 26 -3.82 -2.60 -1.40
C ALA A 26 -3.85 -1.18 -2.00
N PRO A 27 -4.61 -0.24 -1.40
CA PRO A 27 -4.71 1.14 -1.89
C PRO A 27 -3.44 1.97 -1.62
N SER A 28 -2.42 1.39 -0.98
CA SER A 28 -1.19 2.07 -0.65
C SER A 28 0.04 1.29 -1.11
N TRP A 29 1.16 1.99 -1.26
CA TRP A 29 2.47 1.40 -1.53
C TRP A 29 3.51 1.91 -0.52
N PHE A 30 4.60 1.18 -0.38
CA PHE A 30 5.83 1.67 0.24
C PHE A 30 6.79 2.11 -0.85
N TYR A 31 7.42 3.26 -0.65
CA TYR A 31 8.48 3.77 -1.50
C TYR A 31 9.63 4.23 -0.61
N GLY A 32 10.81 3.65 -0.81
CA GLY A 32 12.00 3.96 -0.03
C GLY A 32 13.26 3.59 -0.79
N SER A 33 14.36 4.31 -0.53
CA SER A 33 15.65 4.05 -1.16
C SER A 33 16.25 2.72 -0.69
N VAL A 34 17.08 2.12 -1.53
CA VAL A 34 17.81 0.89 -1.20
C VAL A 34 18.70 1.13 0.02
N GLY A 35 18.71 0.19 0.98
CA GLY A 35 19.56 0.26 2.19
C GLY A 35 18.83 0.52 3.51
N HIS A 36 17.52 0.82 3.50
CA HIS A 36 16.72 1.03 4.73
C HIS A 36 16.43 -0.26 5.53
N GLY A 37 16.84 -1.42 5.02
CA GLY A 37 16.69 -2.72 5.68
C GLY A 37 15.28 -3.32 5.60
N TRP A 38 15.18 -4.63 5.81
CA TRP A 38 13.92 -5.38 5.73
C TRP A 38 12.90 -4.96 6.80
N ALA A 39 13.36 -4.53 7.98
CA ALA A 39 12.50 -4.16 9.11
C ALA A 39 11.46 -3.08 8.77
N VAL A 40 11.80 -2.14 7.88
CA VAL A 40 10.87 -1.09 7.45
C VAL A 40 9.77 -1.65 6.55
N VAL A 41 10.11 -2.59 5.67
CA VAL A 41 9.16 -3.27 4.77
C VAL A 41 8.25 -4.19 5.57
N GLU A 42 8.80 -4.96 6.52
CA GLU A 42 8.05 -5.82 7.42
C GLU A 42 7.01 -5.01 8.22
N ARG A 43 7.44 -3.89 8.82
CA ARG A 43 6.54 -2.97 9.53
C ARG A 43 5.48 -2.38 8.59
N TYR A 44 5.82 -2.06 7.34
CA TYR A 44 4.84 -1.57 6.37
C TYR A 44 3.76 -2.62 6.07
N ILE A 45 4.14 -3.89 5.87
CA ILE A 45 3.23 -5.00 5.56
C ILE A 45 2.30 -5.28 6.75
N GLN A 46 2.85 -5.38 7.96
CA GLN A 46 2.07 -5.61 9.19
C GLN A 46 1.00 -4.53 9.41
N ASN A 47 1.27 -3.29 9.00
CA ASN A 47 0.32 -2.19 9.14
C ASN A 47 -0.74 -2.11 8.01
N GLN A 48 -0.70 -2.99 6.99
CA GLN A 48 -1.72 -3.00 5.92
C GLN A 48 -3.07 -3.58 6.37
N GLU A 49 -3.11 -4.40 7.42
CA GLU A 49 -4.35 -5.02 7.92
C GLU A 49 -5.31 -4.00 8.56
N ASN A 50 -4.80 -2.81 8.94
CA ASN A 50 -5.60 -1.72 9.50
C ASN A 50 -5.32 -0.38 8.77
N PRO A 51 -5.87 -0.17 7.56
CA PRO A 51 -5.54 0.96 6.68
C PRO A 51 -5.88 2.35 7.26
N ASN A 52 -6.65 2.42 8.36
CA ASN A 52 -6.98 3.66 9.08
C ASN A 52 -5.86 4.20 9.99
N ALA A 53 -4.67 3.59 10.04
CA ALA A 53 -3.54 4.18 10.76
C ALA A 53 -3.00 5.48 10.10
N LYS A 54 -3.37 5.77 8.84
CA LYS A 54 -2.91 6.98 8.12
C LYS A 54 -3.74 8.25 8.39
N THR A 55 -4.80 8.19 9.19
CA THR A 55 -5.53 9.41 9.61
C THR A 55 -4.71 10.29 10.58
N LEU A 56 -3.51 9.87 11.00
CA LEU A 56 -2.61 10.67 11.85
C LEU A 56 -1.35 11.20 11.14
N CYS A 57 -1.07 10.82 9.89
CA CYS A 57 0.15 11.25 9.19
C CYS A 57 -0.09 12.19 8.02
N THR A 58 -1.35 12.55 7.75
CA THR A 58 -1.68 13.60 6.78
C THR A 58 -2.06 14.86 7.54
N GLY A 59 -1.06 15.72 7.82
CA GLY A 59 -1.32 17.08 8.29
C GLY A 59 -0.88 17.43 9.71
N LEU A 60 0.35 17.10 10.12
CA LEU A 60 1.09 18.05 10.95
C LEU A 60 2.01 18.82 10.01
N GLY A 61 1.49 19.98 9.57
CA GLY A 61 2.33 20.99 8.95
C GLY A 61 3.54 21.23 9.84
N LEU A 62 4.73 21.16 9.23
CA LEU A 62 5.96 21.69 9.78
C LEU A 62 5.70 23.14 10.19
N LYS A 63 5.38 23.39 11.46
CA LYS A 63 5.57 24.71 12.05
C LYS A 63 7.07 24.85 12.25
N SER A 64 7.71 25.48 11.27
CA SER A 64 9.04 26.07 11.40
C SER A 64 8.96 27.13 12.51
N GLY A 65 9.47 26.80 13.69
CA GLY A 65 9.76 27.78 14.74
C GLY A 65 11.05 28.51 14.39
N VAL A 66 10.96 29.83 14.24
CA VAL A 66 12.04 30.78 14.54
C VAL A 66 11.75 31.32 15.93
#